data_AF-A0A847MA96-F1
#
_entry.id   AF-A0A847MA96-F1
#
_cell.length_a   1.000
_cell.length_b   1.000
_cell.length_c   1.000
_cell.angle_alpha   90.00
_cell.angle_beta   90.00
_cell.angle_gamma   90.00
#
_symmetry.space_group_name_H-M   'P 1'
#
loop_
_entity.id
_entity.type
_entity.pdbx_description
1 polymer ?
#
loop_
_entity_poly.entity_id
_entity_poly.type
_entity_poly.pdbx_seq_one_letter_code
_entity_poly.pdbx_strand_id
1 'polypeptide(L)'
;MRQHNIAVIPGDGIGPEVVVEGLKVLQAAADTGGVALDVVQFPWGCGYWLEHGHAMPPDALEILGEFDAIYLGAVGLPGQVPESVGVQDVVLRIRSGFDEFANVRPVQPIQGCPWYLSHRSPREVDFVIIREATEGFYCNLGGRFTLSAPEVASILPMRPAFDMSQELALQTGIFSEYGCRRVIKYAFDLARERGGKKLVTSTTKSNALTHAMGMWDEIFEQVASEYPDCGHEWYHVDALAMRLITNPERFDVVVAPNLFGDILTDLSAVLVGGLGFAPGGNLSVTGPSMFEPPHGSAPDIMGKGIANPIAAILTAGFMMESLGENAVADTIRKGVAAVVADGRTLTPDAGGQATTAEVGDAIVAFLHGKTV
;
A
#
# COMPACT_ATOMS: atom_id res chain seq x y z
N MET A 1 -18.73 19.15 -15.96
CA MET A 1 -17.92 18.84 -14.77
C MET A 1 -18.06 17.36 -14.53
N ARG A 2 -16.97 16.59 -14.56
CA ARG A 2 -17.04 15.18 -14.18
C ARG A 2 -17.12 15.14 -12.65
N GLN A 3 -18.03 14.34 -12.12
CA GLN A 3 -18.25 14.19 -10.68
C GLN A 3 -17.80 12.79 -10.29
N HIS A 4 -17.04 12.67 -9.20
CA HIS A 4 -16.62 11.40 -8.61
C HIS A 4 -17.17 11.28 -7.19
N ASN A 5 -17.74 10.13 -6.87
CA ASN A 5 -18.24 9.78 -5.55
C ASN A 5 -17.15 9.02 -4.80
N ILE A 6 -16.67 9.57 -3.69
CA ILE A 6 -15.55 9.03 -2.91
C ILE A 6 -16.03 8.63 -1.52
N ALA A 7 -15.87 7.35 -1.19
CA ALA A 7 -16.04 6.85 0.16
C ALA A 7 -14.76 7.11 0.95
N VAL A 8 -14.86 7.78 2.10
CA VAL A 8 -13.71 8.07 2.95
C VAL A 8 -13.83 7.31 4.26
N ILE A 9 -12.79 6.57 4.60
CA ILE A 9 -12.68 5.86 5.88
C ILE A 9 -11.45 6.44 6.60
N PRO A 10 -11.61 7.48 7.45
CA PRO A 10 -10.46 8.07 8.15
C PRO A 10 -9.74 7.04 9.03
N GLY A 11 -10.50 6.12 9.62
CA GLY A 11 -10.00 5.05 10.46
C GLY A 11 -9.53 5.53 11.82
N ASP A 12 -8.39 5.02 12.27
CA ASP A 12 -7.89 5.13 13.64
C ASP A 12 -6.54 5.85 13.72
N GLY A 13 -6.15 6.24 14.94
CA GLY A 13 -4.82 6.80 15.19
C GLY A 13 -4.64 8.16 14.51
N ILE A 14 -3.55 8.31 13.76
CA ILE A 14 -3.28 9.51 12.94
C ILE A 14 -4.15 9.60 11.69
N GLY A 15 -4.89 8.53 11.33
CA GLY A 15 -5.70 8.45 10.12
C GLY A 15 -6.60 9.68 9.93
N PRO A 16 -7.44 10.04 10.92
CA PRO A 16 -8.25 11.26 10.86
C PRO A 16 -7.46 12.56 10.66
N GLU A 17 -6.28 12.70 11.27
CA GLU A 17 -5.44 13.91 11.13
C GLU A 17 -4.92 14.05 9.69
N VAL A 18 -4.41 12.97 9.09
CA VAL A 18 -3.82 13.03 7.75
C VAL A 18 -4.87 13.01 6.63
N VAL A 19 -6.01 12.35 6.83
CA VAL A 19 -7.11 12.32 5.84
C VAL A 19 -7.76 13.68 5.68
N VAL A 20 -7.92 14.44 6.77
CA VAL A 20 -8.43 15.83 6.68
C VAL A 20 -7.53 16.67 5.77
N GLU A 21 -6.21 16.55 5.92
CA GLU A 21 -5.25 17.27 5.10
C GLU A 21 -5.23 16.77 3.64
N GLY A 22 -5.35 15.45 3.45
CA GLY A 22 -5.52 14.82 2.14
C GLY A 22 -6.73 15.37 1.37
N LEU A 23 -7.91 15.40 2.02
CA LEU A 23 -9.13 15.94 1.44
C LEU A 23 -9.03 17.44 1.17
N LYS A 24 -8.39 18.20 2.06
CA LYS A 24 -8.17 19.64 1.91
C LYS A 24 -7.36 19.96 0.65
N VAL A 25 -6.24 19.27 0.45
CA VAL A 25 -5.41 19.45 -0.75
C VAL A 25 -6.10 18.91 -2.01
N LEU A 26 -6.78 17.77 -1.90
CA LEU A 26 -7.55 17.17 -2.98
C LEU A 26 -8.63 18.13 -3.51
N GLN A 27 -9.41 18.74 -2.61
CA GLN A 27 -10.45 19.71 -2.99
C GLN A 27 -9.85 20.92 -3.70
N ALA A 28 -8.78 21.51 -3.17
CA ALA A 28 -8.11 22.65 -3.80
C ALA A 28 -7.60 22.32 -5.21
N ALA A 29 -7.03 21.13 -5.41
CA ALA A 29 -6.60 20.67 -6.73
C ALA A 29 -7.79 20.40 -7.67
N ALA A 30 -8.85 19.76 -7.18
CA ALA A 30 -10.05 19.46 -7.97
C ALA A 30 -10.76 20.73 -8.45
N ASP A 31 -10.83 21.77 -7.61
CA ASP A 31 -11.39 23.08 -7.97
C ASP A 31 -10.63 23.72 -9.14
N THR A 32 -9.28 23.64 -9.12
CA THR A 32 -8.46 24.13 -10.24
C THR A 32 -8.60 23.30 -11.51
N GLY A 33 -8.87 21.99 -11.36
CA GLY A 33 -9.05 21.04 -12.47
C GLY A 33 -10.47 21.00 -13.04
N GLY A 34 -11.45 21.66 -12.42
CA GLY A 34 -12.85 21.59 -12.83
C GLY A 34 -13.49 20.21 -12.62
N VAL A 35 -13.08 19.51 -11.56
CA VAL A 35 -13.61 18.20 -11.15
C VAL A 35 -14.47 18.40 -9.90
N ALA A 36 -15.67 17.83 -9.90
CA ALA A 36 -16.54 17.84 -8.72
C ALA A 36 -16.29 16.56 -7.90
N LEU A 37 -16.27 16.69 -6.58
CA LEU A 37 -16.11 15.57 -5.66
C LEU A 37 -17.33 15.51 -4.74
N ASP A 38 -17.94 14.34 -4.63
CA ASP A 38 -18.94 14.04 -3.62
C ASP A 38 -18.33 13.07 -2.61
N VAL A 39 -18.12 13.54 -1.39
CA VAL A 39 -17.33 12.82 -0.38
C VAL A 39 -18.24 12.41 0.77
N VAL A 40 -18.30 11.12 1.04
CA VAL A 40 -19.04 10.56 2.17
C VAL A 40 -18.05 9.91 3.13
N GLN A 41 -18.02 10.38 4.38
CA GLN A 41 -17.15 9.82 5.42
C GLN A 41 -17.88 8.75 6.23
N PHE A 42 -17.20 7.63 6.45
CA PHE A 42 -17.66 6.53 7.27
C PHE A 42 -16.78 6.41 8.52
N PRO A 43 -17.36 6.32 9.74
CA PRO A 43 -16.62 6.30 11.00
C PRO A 43 -15.99 4.92 11.30
N TRP A 44 -15.74 4.11 10.28
CA TRP A 44 -15.36 2.72 10.40
C TRP A 44 -13.90 2.54 10.81
N GLY A 45 -13.60 1.47 11.55
CA GLY A 45 -12.29 1.22 12.14
C GLY A 45 -12.39 0.56 13.52
N CYS A 46 -11.27 0.53 14.24
CA CYS A 46 -11.20 0.02 15.62
C CYS A 46 -12.03 0.87 16.60
N GLY A 47 -12.13 2.18 16.38
CA GLY A 47 -13.03 3.05 17.15
C GLY A 47 -14.49 2.59 17.04
N TYR A 48 -14.95 2.31 15.81
CA TYR A 48 -16.29 1.76 15.56
C TYR A 48 -16.48 0.39 16.21
N TRP A 49 -15.44 -0.46 16.17
CA TRP A 49 -15.44 -1.77 16.81
C TRP A 49 -15.65 -1.71 18.32
N LEU A 50 -15.02 -0.75 19.01
CA LEU A 50 -15.19 -0.56 20.45
C LEU A 50 -16.64 -0.23 20.84
N GLU A 51 -17.37 0.46 19.96
CA GLU A 51 -18.75 0.87 20.19
C GLU A 51 -19.78 -0.20 19.75
N HIS A 52 -19.50 -0.92 18.66
CA HIS A 52 -20.49 -1.77 17.98
C HIS A 52 -20.14 -3.28 17.97
N GLY A 53 -18.92 -3.65 18.37
CA GLY A 53 -18.41 -5.03 18.35
C GLY A 53 -18.00 -5.55 16.97
N HIS A 54 -17.98 -4.69 15.95
CA HIS A 54 -17.52 -4.97 14.59
C HIS A 54 -16.91 -3.70 13.99
N ALA A 55 -15.89 -3.80 13.13
CA ALA A 55 -15.16 -2.62 12.64
C ALA A 55 -15.86 -1.88 11.47
N MET A 56 -16.80 -2.55 10.81
CA MET A 56 -17.65 -2.04 9.72
C MET A 56 -18.98 -2.81 9.71
N PRO A 57 -20.11 -2.19 9.33
CA PRO A 57 -21.40 -2.85 9.35
C PRO A 57 -21.44 -4.06 8.39
N PRO A 58 -22.39 -4.99 8.56
CA PRO A 58 -22.48 -6.18 7.72
C PRO A 58 -22.65 -5.89 6.21
N ASP A 59 -23.36 -4.82 5.87
CA ASP A 59 -23.64 -4.33 4.51
C ASP A 59 -22.56 -3.36 3.98
N ALA A 60 -21.41 -3.21 4.66
CA ALA A 60 -20.38 -2.25 4.28
C ALA A 60 -19.89 -2.37 2.82
N LEU A 61 -19.76 -3.60 2.29
CA LEU A 61 -19.35 -3.80 0.89
C LEU A 61 -20.45 -3.40 -0.10
N GLU A 62 -21.73 -3.56 0.25
CA GLU A 62 -22.84 -3.09 -0.57
C GLU A 62 -22.84 -1.55 -0.61
N ILE A 63 -22.63 -0.90 0.54
CA ILE A 63 -22.52 0.55 0.64
C ILE A 63 -21.33 1.08 -0.17
N LEU A 64 -20.15 0.49 0.00
CA LEU A 64 -18.93 0.91 -0.68
C LEU A 64 -18.98 0.69 -2.20
N GLY A 65 -19.72 -0.32 -2.67
CA GLY A 65 -19.85 -0.64 -4.09
C GLY A 65 -20.52 0.45 -4.93
N GLU A 66 -21.20 1.40 -4.30
CA GLU A 66 -21.85 2.54 -4.96
C GLU A 66 -20.91 3.75 -5.22
N PHE A 67 -19.65 3.65 -4.77
CA PHE A 67 -18.64 4.70 -4.92
C PHE A 67 -17.66 4.40 -6.05
N ASP A 68 -17.05 5.45 -6.61
CA ASP A 68 -16.04 5.32 -7.65
C ASP A 68 -14.67 4.92 -7.08
N ALA A 69 -14.38 5.34 -5.85
CA ALA A 69 -13.14 5.03 -5.13
C ALA A 69 -13.32 5.08 -3.61
N ILE A 70 -12.43 4.38 -2.90
CA ILE A 70 -12.33 4.38 -1.45
C ILE A 70 -11.02 5.06 -1.05
N TYR A 71 -11.08 6.03 -0.15
CA TYR A 71 -9.90 6.70 0.41
C TYR A 71 -9.81 6.40 1.90
N LEU A 72 -8.80 5.62 2.29
CA LEU A 72 -8.63 5.12 3.65
C LEU A 72 -7.40 5.76 4.30
N GLY A 73 -7.53 6.19 5.55
CA GLY A 73 -6.45 6.77 6.34
C GLY A 73 -5.50 5.73 6.90
N ALA A 74 -5.81 5.23 8.09
CA ALA A 74 -5.09 4.11 8.71
C ALA A 74 -6.04 3.36 9.65
N VAL A 75 -5.81 2.08 9.91
CA VAL A 75 -6.63 1.30 10.85
C VAL A 75 -5.75 0.58 11.86
N GLY A 76 -6.21 0.51 13.10
CA GLY A 76 -5.51 -0.16 14.20
C GLY A 76 -5.45 0.69 15.47
N LEU A 77 -5.75 0.07 16.61
CA LEU A 77 -5.52 0.65 17.94
C LEU A 77 -4.78 -0.35 18.85
N PRO A 78 -3.47 -0.56 18.62
CA PRO A 78 -2.63 -1.42 19.43
C PRO A 78 -2.85 -1.23 20.94
N GLY A 79 -3.06 -2.34 21.64
CA GLY A 79 -3.30 -2.37 23.08
C GLY A 79 -4.74 -2.04 23.53
N GLN A 80 -5.62 -1.59 22.63
CA GLN A 80 -7.04 -1.37 22.92
C GLN A 80 -7.94 -2.40 22.22
N VAL A 81 -7.58 -2.76 20.99
CA VAL A 81 -8.31 -3.72 20.15
C VAL A 81 -7.31 -4.77 19.65
N PRO A 82 -7.72 -6.05 19.45
CA PRO A 82 -6.83 -7.05 18.86
C PRO A 82 -6.27 -6.57 17.51
N GLU A 83 -4.96 -6.76 17.29
CA GLU A 83 -4.24 -6.34 16.06
C GLU A 83 -4.92 -6.83 14.77
N SER A 84 -5.58 -7.99 14.83
CA SER A 84 -6.29 -8.55 13.69
C SER A 84 -7.50 -7.73 13.25
N VAL A 85 -8.16 -6.96 14.13
CA VAL A 85 -9.43 -6.29 13.80
C VAL A 85 -9.26 -5.28 12.68
N GLY A 86 -8.32 -4.34 12.79
CA GLY A 86 -8.11 -3.33 11.74
C GLY A 86 -7.76 -3.97 10.39
N VAL A 87 -6.83 -4.93 10.41
CA VAL A 87 -6.35 -5.57 9.18
C VAL A 87 -7.39 -6.52 8.59
N GLN A 88 -7.95 -7.44 9.37
CA GLN A 88 -8.88 -8.48 8.88
C GLN A 88 -10.27 -7.92 8.62
N ASP A 89 -10.82 -7.15 9.56
CA ASP A 89 -12.24 -6.77 9.51
C ASP A 89 -12.48 -5.55 8.62
N VAL A 90 -11.45 -4.75 8.33
CA VAL A 90 -11.51 -3.58 7.44
C VAL A 90 -10.74 -3.82 6.15
N VAL A 91 -9.41 -3.78 6.21
CA VAL A 91 -8.55 -3.72 5.00
C VAL A 91 -8.70 -4.98 4.15
N LEU A 92 -8.52 -6.16 4.73
CA LEU A 92 -8.62 -7.43 3.99
C LEU A 92 -10.06 -7.76 3.60
N ARG A 93 -11.05 -7.32 4.38
CA ARG A 93 -12.47 -7.46 4.02
C ARG A 93 -12.82 -6.64 2.77
N ILE A 94 -12.35 -5.40 2.66
CA ILE A 94 -12.51 -4.57 1.46
C ILE A 94 -11.74 -5.17 0.29
N ARG A 95 -10.44 -5.45 0.47
CA ARG A 95 -9.58 -6.00 -0.59
C ARG A 95 -10.13 -7.30 -1.18
N SER A 96 -10.53 -8.24 -0.32
CA SER A 96 -11.10 -9.51 -0.77
C SER A 96 -12.51 -9.34 -1.34
N GLY A 97 -13.30 -8.43 -0.77
CA GLY A 97 -14.68 -8.16 -1.17
C GLY A 97 -14.81 -7.57 -2.57
N PHE A 98 -13.89 -6.67 -2.94
CA PHE A 98 -13.85 -6.05 -4.26
C PHE A 98 -12.81 -6.64 -5.20
N ASP A 99 -12.12 -7.71 -4.79
CA ASP A 99 -11.05 -8.34 -5.58
C ASP A 99 -9.97 -7.33 -5.99
N GLU A 100 -9.50 -6.52 -5.02
CA GLU A 100 -8.45 -5.51 -5.19
C GLU A 100 -7.07 -6.18 -5.28
N PHE A 101 -6.86 -6.95 -6.34
CA PHE A 101 -5.76 -7.91 -6.47
C PHE A 101 -4.35 -7.31 -6.55
N ALA A 102 -4.22 -6.05 -6.98
CA ALA A 102 -2.93 -5.40 -7.17
C ALA A 102 -2.77 -4.26 -6.17
N ASN A 103 -1.95 -4.48 -5.14
CA ASN A 103 -1.45 -3.40 -4.28
C ASN A 103 -0.24 -2.73 -4.96
N VAL A 104 -0.38 -1.45 -5.30
CA VAL A 104 0.57 -0.67 -6.10
C VAL A 104 1.24 0.37 -5.22
N ARG A 105 2.57 0.31 -5.13
CA ARG A 105 3.40 1.20 -4.30
C ARG A 105 4.51 1.84 -5.13
N PRO A 106 4.32 3.08 -5.59
CA PRO A 106 5.36 3.84 -6.27
C PRO A 106 6.52 4.19 -5.33
N VAL A 107 7.75 4.06 -5.82
CA VAL A 107 8.99 4.35 -5.09
C VAL A 107 9.77 5.40 -5.88
N GLN A 108 9.46 6.66 -5.60
CA GLN A 108 10.11 7.82 -6.22
C GLN A 108 10.33 8.90 -5.15
N PRO A 109 11.58 9.12 -4.68
CA PRO A 109 11.87 10.14 -3.68
C PRO A 109 11.61 11.54 -4.23
N ILE A 110 11.02 12.38 -3.38
CA ILE A 110 10.81 13.79 -3.66
C ILE A 110 12.08 14.55 -3.28
N GLN A 111 12.53 15.47 -4.13
CA GLN A 111 13.67 16.32 -3.80
C GLN A 111 13.39 17.09 -2.49
N GLY A 112 14.27 16.93 -1.50
CA GLY A 112 14.14 17.55 -0.18
C GLY A 112 13.64 16.61 0.92
N CYS A 113 13.12 15.42 0.56
CA CYS A 113 12.76 14.41 1.57
C CYS A 113 14.01 13.88 2.30
N PRO A 114 13.85 13.32 3.51
CA PRO A 114 14.92 12.60 4.18
C PRO A 114 15.55 11.53 3.29
N TRP A 115 16.85 11.30 3.46
CA TRP A 115 17.59 10.25 2.76
C TRP A 115 18.44 9.47 3.76
N TYR A 116 18.11 8.19 3.92
CA TYR A 116 18.73 7.35 4.96
C TYR A 116 19.95 6.55 4.46
N LEU A 117 20.21 6.55 3.16
CA LEU A 117 21.34 5.82 2.58
C LEU A 117 22.60 6.69 2.51
N SER A 118 23.76 6.08 2.77
CA SER A 118 25.05 6.78 2.78
C SER A 118 25.57 7.19 1.41
N HIS A 119 24.98 6.70 0.33
CA HIS A 119 25.47 6.84 -1.04
C HIS A 119 24.32 6.99 -2.06
N ARG A 120 24.69 7.46 -3.26
CA ARG A 120 23.86 7.83 -4.42
C ARG A 120 22.80 8.91 -4.18
N SER A 121 22.51 9.62 -5.26
CA SER A 121 21.47 10.64 -5.31
C SER A 121 20.09 9.97 -5.34
N PRO A 122 19.08 10.48 -4.60
CA PRO A 122 17.71 10.00 -4.68
C PRO A 122 17.14 10.04 -6.10
N ARG A 123 17.65 10.93 -6.96
CA ARG A 123 17.07 11.23 -8.28
C ARG A 123 17.08 10.08 -9.28
N GLU A 124 17.89 9.04 -9.06
CA GLU A 124 17.96 7.87 -9.95
C GLU A 124 16.99 6.76 -9.55
N VAL A 125 16.32 6.89 -8.40
CA VAL A 125 15.35 5.91 -7.90
C VAL A 125 13.97 6.24 -8.48
N ASP A 126 13.46 5.34 -9.31
CA ASP A 126 12.12 5.39 -9.86
C ASP A 126 11.72 3.98 -10.26
N PHE A 127 10.90 3.35 -9.41
CA PHE A 127 10.30 2.06 -9.68
C PHE A 127 8.97 1.91 -8.95
N VAL A 128 8.21 0.86 -9.25
CA VAL A 128 6.95 0.54 -8.57
C VAL A 128 6.98 -0.89 -8.10
N ILE A 129 6.54 -1.13 -6.87
CA ILE A 129 6.28 -2.49 -6.37
C ILE A 129 4.80 -2.80 -6.54
N ILE A 130 4.52 -3.94 -7.18
CA ILE A 130 3.22 -4.54 -7.38
C ILE A 130 3.14 -5.79 -6.50
N ARG A 131 2.28 -5.74 -5.50
CA ARG A 131 2.02 -6.83 -4.56
C ARG A 131 0.70 -7.49 -4.93
N GLU A 132 0.71 -8.80 -5.06
CA GLU A 132 -0.51 -9.63 -5.03
C GLU A 132 -1.20 -9.42 -3.68
N ALA A 133 -2.46 -9.02 -3.65
CA ALA A 133 -3.10 -8.53 -2.44
C ALA A 133 -4.30 -9.35 -1.94
N THR A 134 -4.68 -10.41 -2.65
CA THR A 134 -5.91 -11.20 -2.41
C THR A 134 -5.67 -12.63 -1.94
N GLU A 135 -4.47 -13.20 -2.17
CA GLU A 135 -4.16 -14.57 -1.78
C GLU A 135 -2.84 -14.69 -0.97
N GLY A 136 -2.21 -15.86 -0.99
CA GLY A 136 -1.03 -16.20 -0.22
C GLY A 136 -1.35 -16.54 1.24
N PHE A 137 -0.42 -16.24 2.13
CA PHE A 137 -0.57 -16.53 3.57
C PHE A 137 -1.66 -15.68 4.25
N TYR A 138 -2.17 -14.64 3.57
CA TYR A 138 -3.11 -13.67 4.12
C TYR A 138 -4.56 -14.13 3.96
N CYS A 139 -4.81 -15.24 3.24
CA CYS A 139 -6.09 -15.96 3.28
C CYS A 139 -6.44 -16.50 4.68
N ASN A 140 -5.49 -16.47 5.61
CA ASN A 140 -5.69 -16.87 7.00
C ASN A 140 -6.21 -18.31 7.16
N LEU A 141 -5.80 -19.22 6.26
CA LEU A 141 -6.16 -20.64 6.32
C LEU A 141 -5.23 -21.38 7.28
N GLY A 142 -5.82 -22.03 8.28
CA GLY A 142 -5.07 -22.83 9.24
C GLY A 142 -5.71 -22.83 10.61
N GLY A 143 -4.88 -22.88 11.66
CA GLY A 143 -5.35 -22.91 13.04
C GLY A 143 -4.28 -23.37 14.02
N ARG A 144 -4.64 -23.37 15.31
CA ARG A 144 -3.83 -23.93 16.40
C ARG A 144 -4.43 -25.24 16.85
N PHE A 145 -3.61 -26.27 16.91
CA PHE A 145 -4.02 -27.64 17.12
C PHE A 145 -3.22 -28.27 18.26
N THR A 146 -3.88 -28.96 19.16
CA THR A 146 -3.18 -29.85 20.11
C THR A 146 -2.56 -31.02 19.34
N LEU A 147 -1.55 -31.68 19.92
CA LEU A 147 -0.89 -32.81 19.25
C LEU A 147 -1.82 -34.01 19.00
N SER A 148 -2.96 -34.09 19.70
CA SER A 148 -3.97 -35.13 19.50
C SER A 148 -4.91 -34.85 18.32
N ALA A 149 -4.83 -33.67 17.70
CA ALA A 149 -5.74 -33.27 16.64
C ALA A 149 -5.44 -34.02 15.32
N PRO A 150 -6.46 -34.53 14.62
CA PRO A 150 -6.26 -35.30 13.39
C PRO A 150 -5.57 -34.50 12.28
N GLU A 151 -5.75 -33.18 12.24
CA GLU A 151 -5.18 -32.26 11.25
C GLU A 151 -3.64 -32.26 11.26
N VAL A 152 -3.03 -32.56 12.42
CA VAL A 152 -1.56 -32.56 12.58
C VAL A 152 -0.95 -33.94 12.73
N ALA A 153 -1.75 -35.01 12.75
CA ALA A 153 -1.26 -36.36 13.02
C ALA A 153 -0.19 -36.83 12.02
N SER A 154 -0.34 -36.50 10.73
CA SER A 154 0.61 -36.89 9.69
C SER A 154 1.89 -36.06 9.67
N ILE A 155 1.88 -34.86 10.28
CA ILE A 155 3.05 -33.96 10.28
C ILE A 155 3.96 -34.18 11.48
N LEU A 156 3.46 -34.68 12.61
CA LEU A 156 4.26 -34.92 13.82
C LEU A 156 5.56 -35.69 13.55
N PRO A 157 5.58 -36.77 12.73
CA PRO A 157 6.80 -37.52 12.47
C PRO A 157 7.84 -36.77 11.60
N MET A 158 7.47 -35.64 10.97
CA MET A 158 8.36 -34.93 10.05
C MET A 158 9.55 -34.27 10.76
N ARG A 159 9.38 -33.90 12.04
CA ARG A 159 10.39 -33.22 12.84
C ARG A 159 10.28 -33.64 14.31
N PRO A 160 11.38 -34.03 14.97
CA PRO A 160 11.36 -34.32 16.41
C PRO A 160 10.81 -33.18 17.27
N ALA A 161 11.04 -31.92 16.88
CA ALA A 161 10.54 -30.75 17.61
C ALA A 161 9.01 -30.68 17.68
N PHE A 162 8.28 -31.26 16.72
CA PHE A 162 6.82 -31.21 16.70
C PHE A 162 6.21 -32.08 17.80
N ASP A 163 6.74 -33.28 18.02
CA ASP A 163 6.30 -34.19 19.09
C ASP A 163 6.65 -33.67 20.50
N MET A 164 7.68 -32.81 20.60
CA MET A 164 8.06 -32.15 21.86
C MET A 164 7.24 -30.90 22.19
N SER A 165 6.38 -30.45 21.28
CA SER A 165 5.59 -29.23 21.44
C SER A 165 4.29 -29.49 22.24
N GLN A 166 3.63 -28.45 22.75
CA GLN A 166 2.29 -28.61 23.36
C GLN A 166 1.16 -28.48 22.33
N GLU A 167 1.42 -27.73 21.27
CA GLU A 167 0.51 -27.45 20.17
C GLU A 167 1.32 -27.18 18.91
N LEU A 168 0.64 -27.21 17.77
CA LEU A 168 1.18 -26.81 16.48
C LEU A 168 0.25 -25.77 15.85
N ALA A 169 0.83 -24.76 15.21
CA ALA A 169 0.11 -23.81 14.39
C ALA A 169 0.33 -24.16 12.91
N LEU A 170 -0.76 -24.35 12.17
CA LEU A 170 -0.74 -24.44 10.72
C LEU A 170 -1.14 -23.07 10.17
N GLN A 171 -0.32 -22.54 9.25
CA GLN A 171 -0.63 -21.36 8.46
C GLN A 171 -0.30 -21.70 7.00
N THR A 172 -1.33 -21.80 6.16
CA THR A 172 -1.19 -22.25 4.78
C THR A 172 -1.37 -21.08 3.83
N GLY A 173 -0.35 -20.85 3.00
CA GLY A 173 -0.47 -19.93 1.88
C GLY A 173 -1.23 -20.60 0.73
N ILE A 174 -2.28 -19.94 0.25
CA ILE A 174 -3.06 -20.39 -0.91
C ILE A 174 -2.61 -19.56 -2.11
N PHE A 175 -2.27 -20.22 -3.21
CA PHE A 175 -1.89 -19.55 -4.45
C PHE A 175 -2.68 -20.18 -5.58
N SER A 176 -3.25 -19.36 -6.44
CA SER A 176 -4.00 -19.81 -7.61
C SER A 176 -3.27 -19.42 -8.89
N GLU A 177 -3.38 -20.24 -9.94
CA GLU A 177 -2.79 -19.89 -11.23
C GLU A 177 -3.32 -18.54 -11.74
N TYR A 178 -4.64 -18.34 -11.63
CA TYR A 178 -5.31 -17.10 -12.03
C TYR A 178 -4.82 -15.87 -11.26
N GLY A 179 -4.74 -15.96 -9.92
CA GLY A 179 -4.27 -14.88 -9.05
C GLY A 179 -2.83 -14.47 -9.33
N CYS A 180 -1.92 -15.44 -9.45
CA CYS A 180 -0.55 -15.20 -9.87
C CYS A 180 -0.46 -14.58 -11.27
N ARG A 181 -1.16 -15.15 -12.26
CA ARG A 181 -1.07 -14.70 -13.66
C ARG A 181 -1.54 -13.26 -13.83
N ARG A 182 -2.67 -12.87 -13.22
CA ARG A 182 -3.24 -11.52 -13.40
C ARG A 182 -2.34 -10.42 -12.84
N VAL A 183 -1.74 -10.62 -11.66
CA VAL A 183 -0.88 -9.61 -11.04
C VAL A 183 0.47 -9.50 -11.75
N ILE A 184 1.02 -10.63 -12.20
CA ILE A 184 2.24 -10.65 -13.02
C ILE A 184 1.99 -9.95 -14.35
N LYS A 185 0.88 -10.28 -15.03
CA LYS A 185 0.50 -9.61 -16.28
C LYS A 185 0.33 -8.10 -16.09
N TYR A 186 -0.33 -7.67 -15.01
CA TYR A 186 -0.47 -6.26 -14.68
C TYR A 186 0.89 -5.56 -14.51
N ALA A 187 1.86 -6.22 -13.87
CA ALA A 187 3.22 -5.67 -13.74
C ALA A 187 3.92 -5.50 -15.10
N PHE A 188 3.75 -6.43 -16.03
CA PHE A 188 4.27 -6.31 -17.39
C PHE A 188 3.56 -5.24 -18.22
N ASP A 189 2.23 -5.11 -18.11
CA ASP A 189 1.47 -4.04 -18.74
C ASP A 189 1.95 -2.67 -18.24
N LEU A 190 2.09 -2.51 -16.92
CA LEU A 190 2.61 -1.29 -16.31
C LEU A 190 4.05 -0.95 -16.78
N ALA A 191 4.92 -1.95 -16.88
CA ALA A 191 6.30 -1.76 -17.35
C ALA A 191 6.35 -1.23 -18.80
N ARG A 192 5.40 -1.64 -19.67
CA ARG A 192 5.28 -1.10 -21.03
C ARG A 192 4.82 0.36 -21.05
N GLU A 193 3.89 0.71 -20.18
CA GLU A 193 3.16 1.99 -20.20
C GLU A 193 3.89 3.12 -19.46
N ARG A 194 4.59 2.83 -18.36
CA ARG A 194 5.15 3.86 -17.48
C ARG A 194 6.32 4.67 -18.07
N GLY A 195 6.84 4.29 -19.24
CA GLY A 195 7.95 4.98 -19.89
C GLY A 195 9.31 4.81 -19.21
N GLY A 196 9.44 3.82 -18.31
CA GLY A 196 10.64 3.51 -17.55
C GLY A 196 11.64 2.62 -18.31
N LYS A 197 12.28 1.70 -17.60
CA LYS A 197 13.30 0.80 -18.15
C LYS A 197 12.71 -0.39 -18.94
N LYS A 198 11.38 -0.55 -18.90
CA LYS A 198 10.65 -1.71 -19.44
C LYS A 198 11.20 -3.02 -18.87
N LEU A 199 11.39 -3.05 -17.55
CA LEU A 199 11.97 -4.19 -16.82
C LEU A 199 11.00 -4.65 -15.72
N VAL A 200 10.68 -5.94 -15.70
CA VAL A 200 9.94 -6.58 -14.61
C VAL A 200 10.85 -7.49 -13.80
N THR A 201 10.99 -7.20 -12.52
CA THR A 201 11.73 -8.02 -11.56
C THR A 201 10.73 -8.80 -10.69
N SER A 202 10.72 -10.12 -10.77
CA SER A 202 9.93 -10.98 -9.88
C SER A 202 10.69 -11.30 -8.60
N THR A 203 9.98 -11.45 -7.47
CA THR A 203 10.55 -11.98 -6.23
C THR A 203 9.98 -13.34 -5.88
N THR A 204 10.83 -14.23 -5.37
CA THR A 204 10.48 -15.62 -5.08
C THR A 204 11.22 -16.16 -3.85
N LYS A 205 10.83 -17.34 -3.39
CA LYS A 205 11.63 -18.17 -2.48
C LYS A 205 11.50 -19.65 -2.84
N SER A 206 11.53 -19.96 -4.13
CA SER A 206 11.37 -21.31 -4.69
C SER A 206 12.40 -22.34 -4.23
N ASN A 207 13.56 -21.89 -3.70
CA ASN A 207 14.51 -22.78 -3.05
C ASN A 207 14.04 -23.36 -1.71
N ALA A 208 13.02 -22.76 -1.06
CA ALA A 208 12.45 -23.22 0.20
C ALA A 208 10.94 -23.52 0.11
N LEU A 209 10.19 -22.74 -0.67
CA LEU A 209 8.74 -22.86 -0.85
C LEU A 209 8.41 -23.49 -2.21
N THR A 210 8.77 -24.75 -2.37
CA THR A 210 8.83 -25.42 -3.68
C THR A 210 7.50 -25.49 -4.43
N HIS A 211 6.37 -25.64 -3.75
CA HIS A 211 5.06 -25.73 -4.40
C HIS A 211 4.56 -24.36 -4.86
N ALA A 212 4.32 -23.45 -3.92
CA ALA A 212 3.76 -22.13 -4.21
C ALA A 212 4.69 -21.29 -5.08
N MET A 213 5.97 -21.19 -4.70
CA MET A 213 6.92 -20.35 -5.42
C MET A 213 7.43 -21.02 -6.70
N GLY A 214 7.41 -22.36 -6.79
CA GLY A 214 7.63 -23.05 -8.06
C GLY A 214 6.55 -22.69 -9.09
N MET A 215 5.28 -22.74 -8.69
CA MET A 215 4.17 -22.32 -9.55
C MET A 215 4.25 -20.83 -9.91
N TRP A 216 4.59 -19.95 -8.96
CA TRP A 216 4.81 -18.52 -9.21
C TRP A 216 5.89 -18.28 -10.27
N ASP A 217 7.05 -18.95 -10.13
CA ASP A 217 8.17 -18.82 -11.08
C ASP A 217 7.77 -19.34 -12.48
N GLU A 218 7.09 -20.48 -12.56
CA GLU A 218 6.59 -21.02 -13.84
C GLU A 218 5.61 -20.07 -14.55
N ILE A 219 4.67 -19.47 -13.81
CA ILE A 219 3.72 -18.50 -14.35
C ILE A 219 4.43 -17.22 -14.77
N PHE A 220 5.43 -16.76 -14.01
CA PHE A 220 6.22 -15.58 -14.36
C PHE A 220 6.90 -15.74 -15.72
N GLU A 221 7.57 -16.88 -15.95
CA GLU A 221 8.21 -17.19 -17.22
C GLU A 221 7.20 -17.31 -18.37
N GLN A 222 6.02 -17.91 -18.13
CA GLN A 222 4.95 -17.99 -19.12
C GLN A 222 4.47 -16.60 -19.54
N VAL A 223 4.14 -15.73 -18.57
CA VAL A 223 3.71 -14.36 -18.87
C VAL A 223 4.84 -13.60 -19.54
N ALA A 224 6.08 -13.68 -19.07
CA ALA A 224 7.22 -13.00 -19.68
C ALA A 224 7.37 -13.33 -21.18
N SER A 225 7.07 -14.56 -21.59
CA SER A 225 7.10 -14.97 -23.01
C SER A 225 6.07 -14.24 -23.90
N GLU A 226 5.00 -13.70 -23.31
CA GLU A 226 3.99 -12.87 -23.98
C GLU A 226 4.45 -11.40 -24.14
N TYR A 227 5.58 -11.03 -23.51
CA TYR A 227 6.13 -9.67 -23.47
C TYR A 227 7.59 -9.60 -23.95
N PRO A 228 7.88 -9.94 -25.23
CA PRO A 228 9.25 -10.00 -25.74
C PRO A 228 9.98 -8.64 -25.80
N ASP A 229 9.25 -7.52 -25.65
CA ASP A 229 9.78 -6.15 -25.59
C ASP A 229 10.08 -5.67 -24.16
N CYS A 230 9.77 -6.47 -23.14
CA CYS A 230 10.11 -6.21 -21.74
C CYS A 230 11.27 -7.08 -21.29
N GLY A 231 12.28 -6.47 -20.66
CA GLY A 231 13.26 -7.21 -19.88
C GLY A 231 12.58 -7.88 -18.69
N HIS A 232 13.06 -9.04 -18.28
CA HIS A 232 12.60 -9.71 -17.08
C HIS A 232 13.75 -10.37 -16.33
N GLU A 233 13.64 -10.38 -15.01
CA GLU A 233 14.58 -11.06 -14.12
C GLU A 233 13.84 -11.48 -12.85
N TRP A 234 14.48 -12.30 -12.02
CA TRP A 234 13.96 -12.63 -10.71
C TRP A 234 15.06 -12.69 -9.64
N TYR A 235 14.66 -12.47 -8.39
CA TYR A 235 15.52 -12.62 -7.23
C TYR A 235 14.82 -13.41 -6.14
N HIS A 236 15.60 -14.14 -5.33
CA HIS A 236 15.08 -14.55 -4.05
C HIS A 236 14.80 -13.32 -3.17
N VAL A 237 13.71 -13.36 -2.38
CA VAL A 237 13.23 -12.19 -1.61
C VAL A 237 14.29 -11.60 -0.66
N ASP A 238 15.14 -12.43 -0.07
CA ASP A 238 16.26 -12.01 0.76
C ASP A 238 17.32 -11.25 -0.04
N ALA A 239 17.69 -11.76 -1.23
CA ALA A 239 18.60 -11.07 -2.13
C ALA A 239 18.00 -9.77 -2.69
N LEU A 240 16.69 -9.76 -2.99
CA LEU A 240 16.00 -8.56 -3.45
C LEU A 240 15.97 -7.48 -2.39
N ALA A 241 15.64 -7.83 -1.14
CA ALA A 241 15.66 -6.89 -0.02
C ALA A 241 17.02 -6.19 0.11
N MET A 242 18.13 -6.93 -0.02
CA MET A 242 19.47 -6.33 -0.03
C MET A 242 19.72 -5.43 -1.26
N ARG A 243 19.23 -5.81 -2.44
CA ARG A 243 19.42 -5.04 -3.67
C ARG A 243 18.59 -3.77 -3.73
N LEU A 244 17.40 -3.75 -3.14
CA LEU A 244 16.61 -2.53 -2.97
C LEU A 244 17.40 -1.45 -2.24
N ILE A 245 18.28 -1.83 -1.31
CA ILE A 245 19.10 -0.88 -0.56
C ILE A 245 20.41 -0.55 -1.27
N THR A 246 21.08 -1.55 -1.84
CA THR A 246 22.42 -1.37 -2.42
C THR A 246 22.42 -0.84 -3.85
N ASN A 247 21.33 -1.06 -4.63
CA ASN A 247 21.19 -0.65 -6.02
C ASN A 247 19.72 -0.39 -6.44
N PRO A 248 18.97 0.48 -5.73
CA PRO A 248 17.57 0.74 -6.04
C PRO A 248 17.34 1.29 -7.47
N GLU A 249 18.31 2.00 -8.03
CA GLU A 249 18.21 2.65 -9.34
C GLU A 249 18.00 1.68 -10.50
N ARG A 250 18.29 0.38 -10.31
CA ARG A 250 18.21 -0.63 -11.37
C ARG A 250 16.79 -1.09 -11.65
N PHE A 251 15.89 -0.99 -10.67
CA PHE A 251 14.54 -1.50 -10.79
C PHE A 251 13.64 -0.57 -11.61
N ASP A 252 12.52 -1.12 -12.06
CA ASP A 252 11.47 -0.38 -12.78
C ASP A 252 10.08 -0.84 -12.34
N VAL A 253 9.74 -2.12 -12.55
CA VAL A 253 8.57 -2.75 -11.91
C VAL A 253 9.01 -3.99 -11.16
N VAL A 254 8.66 -4.09 -9.89
CA VAL A 254 8.89 -5.28 -9.06
C VAL A 254 7.54 -5.95 -8.81
N VAL A 255 7.41 -7.24 -9.08
CA VAL A 255 6.18 -7.99 -8.76
C VAL A 255 6.44 -9.02 -7.67
N ALA A 256 5.53 -9.10 -6.70
CA ALA A 256 5.70 -9.91 -5.51
C ALA A 256 4.41 -10.62 -5.05
N PRO A 257 4.50 -11.87 -4.55
CA PRO A 257 3.42 -12.49 -3.80
C PRO A 257 3.16 -11.76 -2.47
N ASN A 258 1.94 -11.88 -1.94
CA ASN A 258 1.40 -11.05 -0.87
C ASN A 258 2.36 -10.72 0.30
N LEU A 259 2.82 -11.73 1.04
CA LEU A 259 3.71 -11.54 2.18
C LEU A 259 5.06 -10.91 1.81
N PHE A 260 5.61 -11.26 0.65
CA PHE A 260 6.89 -10.70 0.19
C PHE A 260 6.72 -9.25 -0.24
N GLY A 261 5.62 -8.96 -0.95
CA GLY A 261 5.24 -7.61 -1.33
C GLY A 261 5.13 -6.71 -0.11
N ASP A 262 4.43 -7.14 0.94
CA ASP A 262 4.26 -6.39 2.19
C ASP A 262 5.59 -5.89 2.77
N ILE A 263 6.54 -6.82 2.94
CA ILE A 263 7.85 -6.53 3.51
C ILE A 263 8.65 -5.60 2.59
N LEU A 264 8.63 -5.85 1.28
CA LEU A 264 9.42 -5.08 0.32
C LEU A 264 8.86 -3.66 0.14
N THR A 265 7.53 -3.48 0.22
CA THR A 265 6.90 -2.16 0.13
C THR A 265 7.27 -1.30 1.33
N ASP A 266 7.24 -1.85 2.54
CA ASP A 266 7.65 -1.13 3.75
C ASP A 266 9.16 -0.81 3.74
N LEU A 267 9.99 -1.76 3.30
CA LEU A 267 11.42 -1.53 3.13
C LEU A 267 11.68 -0.41 2.11
N SER A 268 10.91 -0.36 1.02
CA SER A 268 11.06 0.66 -0.01
C SER A 268 10.66 2.06 0.45
N ALA A 269 9.86 2.20 1.52
CA ALA A 269 9.51 3.49 2.08
C ALA A 269 10.75 4.28 2.56
N VAL A 270 11.80 3.58 2.99
CA VAL A 270 13.11 4.17 3.34
C VAL A 270 13.73 4.91 2.14
N LEU A 271 13.42 4.50 0.91
CA LEU A 271 13.93 5.11 -0.32
C LEU A 271 13.16 6.36 -0.75
N VAL A 272 12.04 6.69 -0.10
CA VAL A 272 11.21 7.87 -0.42
C VAL A 272 11.11 8.90 0.71
N GLY A 273 11.93 8.75 1.75
CA GLY A 273 11.93 9.63 2.92
C GLY A 273 11.17 9.09 4.12
N GLY A 274 10.72 7.84 4.08
CA GLY A 274 10.01 7.14 5.14
C GLY A 274 8.54 6.92 4.82
N LEU A 275 7.84 6.22 5.72
CA LEU A 275 6.43 5.87 5.55
C LEU A 275 5.50 7.11 5.43
N GLY A 276 5.91 8.26 5.97
CA GLY A 276 5.19 9.53 5.84
C GLY A 276 5.17 10.12 4.42
N PHE A 277 5.93 9.56 3.48
CA PHE A 277 6.02 10.02 2.09
C PHE A 277 5.51 9.00 1.06
N ALA A 278 5.24 7.76 1.46
CA ALA A 278 4.91 6.69 0.53
C ALA A 278 3.40 6.68 0.21
N PRO A 279 2.98 6.84 -1.06
CA PRO A 279 1.58 6.64 -1.44
C PRO A 279 1.26 5.16 -1.70
N GLY A 280 -0.02 4.84 -1.83
CA GLY A 280 -0.39 3.67 -2.62
C GLY A 280 -1.88 3.34 -2.70
N GLY A 281 -2.17 2.23 -3.36
CA GLY A 281 -3.53 1.86 -3.67
C GLY A 281 -3.67 0.38 -3.99
N ASN A 282 -4.88 -0.13 -3.81
CA ASN A 282 -5.30 -1.50 -4.02
C ASN A 282 -6.31 -1.46 -5.17
N LEU A 283 -5.90 -1.98 -6.33
CA LEU A 283 -6.65 -1.82 -7.56
C LEU A 283 -7.56 -3.02 -7.80
N SER A 284 -8.83 -2.71 -8.08
CA SER A 284 -9.85 -3.66 -8.50
C SER A 284 -10.16 -3.50 -9.99
N VAL A 285 -10.64 -4.59 -10.60
CA VAL A 285 -11.23 -4.60 -11.95
C VAL A 285 -12.75 -4.81 -11.93
N THR A 286 -13.33 -5.12 -10.77
CA THR A 286 -14.75 -5.49 -10.60
C THR A 286 -15.53 -4.58 -9.67
N GLY A 287 -14.85 -3.72 -8.91
CA GLY A 287 -15.44 -2.80 -7.95
C GLY A 287 -14.57 -1.56 -7.76
N PRO A 288 -14.88 -0.72 -6.75
CA PRO A 288 -14.04 0.41 -6.41
C PRO A 288 -12.64 -0.05 -6.01
N SER A 289 -11.65 0.78 -6.32
CA SER A 289 -10.28 0.62 -5.80
C SER A 289 -10.12 1.41 -4.49
N MET A 290 -9.30 0.90 -3.58
CA MET A 290 -9.01 1.53 -2.29
C MET A 290 -7.60 2.14 -2.25
N PHE A 291 -7.51 3.42 -1.92
CA PHE A 291 -6.27 4.18 -1.83
C PHE A 291 -5.96 4.49 -0.37
N GLU A 292 -4.81 4.00 0.10
CA GLU A 292 -4.37 4.15 1.49
C GLU A 292 -2.85 4.36 1.57
N PRO A 293 -2.35 5.23 2.46
CA PRO A 293 -0.95 5.23 2.85
C PRO A 293 -0.51 3.86 3.41
N PRO A 294 0.75 3.44 3.24
CA PRO A 294 1.25 2.21 3.85
C PRO A 294 1.55 2.37 5.35
N HIS A 295 1.62 3.60 5.88
CA HIS A 295 1.87 3.80 7.30
C HIS A 295 0.72 3.26 8.15
N GLY A 296 1.05 2.71 9.32
CA GLY A 296 0.04 2.32 10.31
C GLY A 296 -0.62 3.52 10.98
N SER A 297 -1.41 3.25 12.02
CA SER A 297 -2.17 4.26 12.76
C SER A 297 -1.33 5.12 13.73
N ALA A 298 -0.05 4.78 13.95
CA ALA A 298 0.89 5.50 14.81
C ALA A 298 0.28 6.06 16.13
N PRO A 299 -0.22 5.19 17.04
CA PRO A 299 -0.92 5.62 18.25
C PRO A 299 -0.07 6.46 19.21
N ASP A 300 1.26 6.35 19.12
CA ASP A 300 2.22 7.09 19.92
C ASP A 300 2.26 8.58 19.60
N ILE A 301 1.83 8.99 18.40
CA ILE A 301 1.77 10.40 17.97
C ILE A 301 0.34 10.91 17.67
N MET A 302 -0.67 10.05 17.74
CA MET A 302 -2.08 10.42 17.60
C MET A 302 -2.45 11.59 18.52
N GLY A 303 -3.15 12.59 17.96
CA GLY A 303 -3.65 13.77 18.66
C GLY A 303 -2.59 14.83 18.97
N LYS A 304 -1.35 14.65 18.51
CA LYS A 304 -0.26 15.63 18.71
C LYS A 304 -0.13 16.62 17.56
N GLY A 305 -0.82 16.40 16.42
CA GLY A 305 -0.73 17.28 15.26
C GLY A 305 0.66 17.31 14.60
N ILE A 306 1.42 16.21 14.70
CA ILE A 306 2.78 16.09 14.14
C ILE A 306 2.91 14.96 13.11
N ALA A 307 1.81 14.27 12.79
CA ALA A 307 1.78 13.25 11.75
C ALA A 307 2.05 13.90 10.38
N ASN A 308 2.86 13.25 9.55
CA ASN A 308 3.17 13.74 8.21
C ASN A 308 2.00 13.45 7.25
N PRO A 309 1.31 14.47 6.70
CA PRO A 309 0.16 14.24 5.83
C PRO A 309 0.56 13.92 4.38
N ILE A 310 1.85 13.97 4.01
CA ILE A 310 2.30 13.88 2.62
C ILE A 310 1.89 12.55 1.98
N ALA A 311 2.06 11.41 2.66
CA ALA A 311 1.64 10.11 2.14
C ALA A 311 0.14 10.06 1.85
N ALA A 312 -0.70 10.60 2.74
CA ALA A 312 -2.15 10.70 2.54
C ALA A 312 -2.49 11.61 1.35
N ILE A 313 -1.84 12.77 1.22
CA ILE A 313 -2.04 13.71 0.12
C ILE A 313 -1.62 13.09 -1.23
N LEU A 314 -0.45 12.45 -1.29
CA LEU A 314 0.03 11.76 -2.50
C LEU A 314 -0.87 10.57 -2.87
N THR A 315 -1.41 9.87 -1.86
CA THR A 315 -2.39 8.80 -2.06
C THR A 315 -3.69 9.33 -2.67
N ALA A 316 -4.17 10.51 -2.23
CA ALA A 316 -5.31 11.17 -2.88
C ALA A 316 -4.99 11.56 -4.33
N GLY A 317 -3.76 12.00 -4.61
CA GLY A 317 -3.29 12.20 -5.98
C GLY A 317 -3.31 10.92 -6.81
N PHE A 318 -2.85 9.80 -6.24
CA PHE A 318 -2.87 8.50 -6.92
C PHE A 318 -4.30 8.00 -7.20
N MET A 319 -5.24 8.24 -6.29
CA MET A 319 -6.66 7.99 -6.52
C MET A 319 -7.18 8.74 -7.75
N MET A 320 -6.88 10.04 -7.84
CA MET A 320 -7.32 10.84 -8.99
C MET A 320 -6.69 10.39 -10.31
N GLU A 321 -5.41 9.98 -10.29
CA GLU A 321 -4.74 9.37 -11.45
C GLU A 321 -5.48 8.11 -11.91
N SER A 322 -5.86 7.23 -10.97
CA SER A 322 -6.63 6.01 -11.26
C SER A 322 -8.04 6.28 -11.79
N LEU A 323 -8.67 7.40 -11.43
CA LEU A 323 -9.97 7.84 -11.95
C LEU A 323 -9.87 8.55 -13.33
N GLY A 324 -8.65 8.70 -13.84
CA GLY A 324 -8.33 9.34 -15.12
C GLY A 324 -8.11 10.86 -15.03
N GLU A 325 -8.15 11.44 -13.83
CA GLU A 325 -7.98 12.87 -13.57
C GLU A 325 -6.50 13.25 -13.39
N ASN A 326 -5.67 12.89 -14.38
CA ASN A 326 -4.21 13.09 -14.35
C ASN A 326 -3.79 14.53 -14.05
N ALA A 327 -4.54 15.52 -14.54
CA ALA A 327 -4.24 16.93 -14.28
C ALA A 327 -4.38 17.30 -12.79
N VAL A 328 -5.36 16.72 -12.09
CA VAL A 328 -5.54 16.91 -10.64
C VAL A 328 -4.42 16.22 -9.88
N ALA A 329 -4.10 14.97 -10.24
CA ALA A 329 -2.98 14.22 -9.66
C ALA A 329 -1.64 14.96 -9.81
N ASP A 330 -1.35 15.47 -11.01
CA ASP A 330 -0.12 16.24 -11.29
C ASP A 330 -0.04 17.54 -10.49
N THR A 331 -1.18 18.19 -10.29
CA THR A 331 -1.27 19.41 -9.48
C THR A 331 -0.91 19.13 -8.03
N ILE A 332 -1.46 18.06 -7.46
CA ILE A 332 -1.11 17.59 -6.10
C ILE A 332 0.38 17.24 -6.01
N ARG A 333 0.91 16.41 -6.94
CA ARG A 333 2.33 16.02 -6.98
C ARG A 333 3.26 17.24 -7.02
N LYS A 334 2.94 18.25 -7.84
CA LYS A 334 3.70 19.51 -7.93
C LYS A 334 3.67 20.32 -6.64
N GLY A 335 2.50 20.43 -6.00
CA GLY A 335 2.35 21.13 -4.72
C GLY A 335 3.18 20.51 -3.60
N VAL A 336 3.08 19.19 -3.46
CA VAL A 336 3.91 18.44 -2.51
C VAL A 336 5.39 18.64 -2.81
N ALA A 337 5.81 18.43 -4.06
CA ALA A 337 7.21 18.57 -4.46
C ALA A 337 7.78 19.97 -4.17
N ALA A 338 6.99 21.02 -4.38
CA ALA A 338 7.41 22.39 -4.10
C ALA A 338 7.61 22.65 -2.60
N VAL A 339 6.66 22.24 -1.77
CA VAL A 339 6.74 22.42 -0.30
C VAL A 339 7.90 21.60 0.29
N VAL A 340 8.08 20.36 -0.17
CA VAL A 340 9.17 19.50 0.30
C VAL A 340 10.54 20.02 -0.14
N ALA A 341 10.66 20.51 -1.37
CA ALA A 341 11.92 21.07 -1.87
C ALA A 341 12.31 22.39 -1.20
N ASP A 342 11.33 23.18 -0.76
CA ASP A 342 11.55 24.42 -0.01
C ASP A 342 12.03 24.14 1.43
N GLY A 343 11.49 23.10 2.06
CA GLY A 343 11.97 22.57 3.34
C GLY A 343 11.64 23.42 4.58
N ARG A 344 10.97 24.57 4.45
CA ARG A 344 10.58 25.40 5.61
C ARG A 344 9.41 24.83 6.40
N THR A 345 8.46 24.20 5.71
CA THR A 345 7.20 23.70 6.31
C THR A 345 7.17 22.18 6.22
N LEU A 346 7.97 21.53 7.07
CA LEU A 346 8.07 20.08 7.17
C LEU A 346 7.72 19.59 8.58
N THR A 347 7.11 18.42 8.69
CA THR A 347 6.85 17.75 9.96
C THR A 347 8.13 17.21 10.62
N PRO A 348 8.10 16.85 11.92
CA PRO A 348 9.29 16.40 12.65
C PRO A 348 9.98 15.16 12.09
N ASP A 349 9.25 14.21 11.51
CA ASP A 349 9.81 13.01 10.85
C ASP A 349 10.66 13.37 9.62
N ALA A 350 10.31 14.49 8.96
CA ALA A 350 11.04 15.06 7.84
C ALA A 350 12.14 16.07 8.27
N GLY A 351 12.39 16.22 9.58
CA GLY A 351 13.41 17.11 10.14
C GLY A 351 12.98 18.56 10.34
N GLY A 352 11.68 18.86 10.18
CA GLY A 352 11.12 20.20 10.42
C GLY A 352 10.46 20.35 11.79
N GLN A 353 9.65 21.41 11.93
CA GLN A 353 8.89 21.73 13.16
C GLN A 353 7.42 22.05 12.88
N ALA A 354 6.98 21.93 11.63
CA ALA A 354 5.61 22.20 11.24
C ALA A 354 4.66 21.11 11.79
N THR A 355 3.44 21.53 12.07
CA THR A 355 2.32 20.66 12.37
C THR A 355 1.75 20.02 11.11
N THR A 356 0.96 18.94 11.29
CA THR A 356 0.21 18.27 10.22
C THR A 356 -0.60 19.28 9.39
N ALA A 357 -1.32 20.18 10.06
CA ALA A 357 -2.14 21.20 9.42
C ALA A 357 -1.33 22.24 8.64
N GLU A 358 -0.20 22.70 9.19
CA GLU A 358 0.67 23.69 8.52
C GLU A 358 1.24 23.15 7.22
N VAL A 359 1.59 21.86 7.15
CA VAL A 359 2.05 21.23 5.90
C VAL A 359 0.95 21.23 4.84
N GLY A 360 -0.27 20.80 5.17
CA GLY A 360 -1.37 20.81 4.20
C GLY A 360 -1.80 22.22 3.80
N ASP A 361 -1.77 23.19 4.72
CA ASP A 361 -2.01 24.61 4.43
C ASP A 361 -0.98 25.19 3.46
N ALA A 362 0.31 24.86 3.65
CA ALA A 362 1.38 25.29 2.75
C ALA A 362 1.19 24.73 1.33
N ILE A 363 0.76 23.47 1.20
CA ILE A 363 0.48 22.86 -0.10
C ILE A 363 -0.71 23.56 -0.77
N VAL A 364 -1.82 23.79 -0.06
CA VAL A 364 -2.97 24.54 -0.60
C VAL A 364 -2.58 25.96 -1.01
N ALA A 365 -1.75 26.64 -0.21
CA ALA A 365 -1.26 27.98 -0.53
C ALA A 365 -0.49 28.00 -1.86
N PHE A 366 0.38 27.00 -2.08
CA PHE A 366 1.09 26.83 -3.35
C PHE A 366 0.13 26.64 -4.52
N LEU A 367 -0.89 25.76 -4.37
CA LEU A 367 -1.87 25.49 -5.43
C LEU A 367 -2.65 26.74 -5.83
N HIS A 368 -2.89 27.66 -4.90
CA HIS A 368 -3.54 28.95 -5.15
C HIS A 368 -2.57 30.05 -5.64
N GLY A 369 -1.32 29.72 -5.99
CA GLY A 369 -0.33 30.65 -6.52
C GLY A 369 0.25 31.59 -5.47
N LYS A 370 0.15 31.27 -4.18
CA LYS A 370 0.86 32.00 -3.12
C LYS A 370 2.28 31.44 -2.96
N THR A 371 3.23 32.30 -2.69
CA THR A 371 4.61 31.89 -2.37
C THR A 371 4.59 31.08 -1.08
N VAL A 372 5.14 29.86 -1.14
CA VAL A 372 5.35 28.96 0.01
C VAL A 372 6.35 29.55 0.98
#